data_AF-A0A947BXN0-F1
#
_entry.id   AF-A0A947BXN0-F1
#
_cell.length_a   1.000
_cell.length_b   1.000
_cell.length_c   1.000
_cell.angle_alpha   90.00
_cell.angle_beta   90.00
_cell.angle_gamma   90.00
#
_symmetry.space_group_name_H-M   'P 1'
#
loop_
_entity.id
_entity.type
_entity.pdbx_description
1 polymer ?
#
loop_
_entity_poly.entity_id
_entity_poly.type
_entity_poly.pdbx_seq_one_letter_code
_entity_poly.pdbx_strand_id
1 'polypeptide(L)'
;LLASIASISLIVGGIGIMNIMLVTVTERTREIGIRKALGATRINILMQFLIEAMVLCMIGGTVGVLIGVGISVLMTEVIGWQMFVSPTAILIAFGFSAGIGLFFGIWPARKAARLDPIEALRYE
;
A
#
# COMPACT_ATOMS: atom_id res chain seq x y z
N LEU A 1 9.11 -24.40 -0.25
CA LEU A 1 9.60 -23.62 0.91
C LEU A 1 9.70 -22.13 0.59
N LEU A 2 10.50 -21.71 -0.41
CA LEU A 2 10.66 -20.29 -0.77
C LEU A 2 9.34 -19.58 -1.13
N ALA A 3 8.51 -20.21 -1.96
CA ALA A 3 7.20 -19.65 -2.32
C ALA A 3 6.29 -19.44 -1.09
N SER A 4 6.29 -20.40 -0.15
CA SER A 4 5.50 -20.32 1.08
C SER A 4 5.95 -19.18 1.98
N ILE A 5 7.26 -19.02 2.18
CA ILE A 5 7.83 -17.91 2.98
C ILE A 5 7.50 -16.57 2.30
N ALA A 6 7.69 -16.48 0.98
CA ALA A 6 7.35 -15.29 0.22
C ALA A 6 5.86 -14.92 0.38
N SER A 7 4.94 -15.88 0.27
CA SER A 7 3.51 -15.64 0.49
C SER A 7 3.19 -15.16 1.91
N ILE A 8 3.84 -15.71 2.94
CA ILE A 8 3.62 -15.28 4.33
C ILE A 8 4.14 -13.85 4.53
N SER A 9 5.37 -13.54 4.11
CA SER A 9 5.95 -12.19 4.20
C SER A 9 5.06 -11.16 3.51
N LEU A 10 4.45 -11.56 2.40
CA LEU A 10 3.56 -10.75 1.62
C LEU A 10 2.22 -10.46 2.32
N ILE A 11 1.63 -11.46 2.98
CA ILE A 11 0.44 -11.27 3.82
C ILE A 11 0.75 -10.32 4.98
N VAL A 12 1.88 -10.53 5.68
CA VAL A 12 2.30 -9.68 6.80
C VAL A 12 2.52 -8.24 6.34
N GLY A 13 3.16 -8.04 5.19
CA GLY A 13 3.33 -6.72 4.58
C GLY A 13 1.99 -6.07 4.20
N GLY A 14 1.06 -6.84 3.62
CA GLY A 14 -0.29 -6.39 3.28
C GLY A 14 -1.10 -5.93 4.50
N ILE A 15 -1.02 -6.67 5.61
CA ILE A 15 -1.63 -6.29 6.90
C ILE A 15 -1.03 -4.98 7.41
N GLY A 16 0.28 -4.78 7.26
CA GLY A 16 0.94 -3.53 7.61
C GLY A 16 0.37 -2.33 6.84
N ILE A 17 0.20 -2.46 5.53
CA ILE A 17 -0.41 -1.41 4.68
C ILE A 17 -1.84 -1.12 5.15
N MET A 18 -2.63 -2.17 5.40
CA MET A 18 -4.00 -2.04 5.89
C MET A 18 -4.06 -1.27 7.22
N ASN A 19 -3.18 -1.61 8.18
CA ASN A 19 -3.13 -0.97 9.48
C ASN A 19 -2.74 0.51 9.39
N ILE A 20 -1.69 0.83 8.60
CA ILE A 20 -1.29 2.22 8.39
C ILE A 20 -2.47 3.00 7.82
N MET A 21 -3.16 2.45 6.81
CA MET A 21 -4.31 3.12 6.21
C MET A 21 -5.47 3.30 7.19
N LEU A 22 -5.72 2.32 8.07
CA LEU A 22 -6.74 2.46 9.11
C LEU A 22 -6.43 3.60 10.07
N VAL A 23 -5.18 3.67 10.54
CA VAL A 23 -4.71 4.73 11.43
C VAL A 23 -4.84 6.09 10.74
N THR A 24 -4.40 6.21 9.49
CA THR A 24 -4.52 7.47 8.71
C THR A 24 -5.97 7.88 8.52
N VAL A 25 -6.89 6.94 8.25
CA VAL A 25 -8.33 7.24 8.15
C VAL A 25 -8.87 7.73 9.48
N THR A 26 -8.48 7.11 10.59
CA THR A 26 -8.95 7.51 11.93
C THR A 26 -8.41 8.87 12.35
N GLU A 27 -7.14 9.19 12.06
CA GLU A 27 -6.54 10.51 12.33
C GLU A 27 -7.18 11.62 11.50
N ARG A 28 -7.55 11.32 10.24
CA ARG A 28 -8.17 12.29 9.32
C ARG A 28 -9.71 12.24 9.31
N THR A 29 -10.34 11.63 10.32
CA THR A 29 -11.81 11.44 10.37
C THR A 29 -12.57 12.74 10.19
N ARG A 30 -12.17 13.80 10.90
CA ARG A 30 -12.81 15.12 10.86
C ARG A 30 -12.70 15.80 9.49
N GLU A 31 -11.54 15.69 8.83
CA GLU A 31 -11.35 16.20 7.46
C GLU A 31 -12.27 15.51 6.45
N ILE A 32 -12.41 14.18 6.57
CA ILE A 32 -13.31 13.39 5.72
C ILE A 32 -14.77 13.82 5.94
N GLY A 33 -15.15 14.05 7.22
CA GLY A 33 -16.46 14.58 7.59
C GLY A 33 -16.76 15.92 6.95
N ILE A 34 -15.81 16.87 7.01
CA ILE A 34 -15.95 18.19 6.37
C ILE A 34 -16.11 18.05 4.84
N ARG A 35 -15.29 17.23 4.17
CA ARG A 35 -15.39 17.02 2.72
C ARG A 35 -16.76 16.45 2.33
N LYS A 36 -17.29 15.48 3.09
CA LYS A 36 -18.61 14.91 2.83
C LYS A 36 -19.75 15.88 3.12
N ALA A 37 -19.65 16.70 4.16
CA ALA A 37 -20.63 17.75 4.46
C ALA A 37 -20.71 18.81 3.34
N LEU A 38 -19.60 19.05 2.64
CA LEU A 38 -19.52 19.91 1.45
C LEU A 38 -19.97 19.20 0.16
N GLY A 39 -20.45 17.96 0.22
CA GLY A 39 -21.01 17.22 -0.92
C GLY A 39 -20.08 16.22 -1.59
N ALA A 40 -18.90 15.91 -1.02
CA ALA A 40 -18.05 14.86 -1.57
C ALA A 40 -18.76 13.49 -1.54
N THR A 41 -18.81 12.80 -2.68
CA THR A 41 -19.44 11.47 -2.75
C THR A 41 -18.59 10.41 -2.07
N ARG A 42 -19.22 9.30 -1.68
CA ARG A 42 -18.51 8.12 -1.14
C ARG A 42 -17.43 7.61 -2.11
N ILE A 43 -17.66 7.73 -3.41
CA ILE A 43 -16.73 7.32 -4.46
C ILE A 43 -15.51 8.24 -4.48
N ASN A 44 -15.68 9.57 -4.31
CA ASN A 44 -14.55 10.49 -4.24
C ASN A 44 -13.61 10.15 -3.07
N ILE A 45 -14.17 9.88 -1.89
CA ILE A 45 -13.38 9.51 -0.70
C ILE A 45 -12.71 8.14 -0.90
N LEU A 46 -13.44 7.16 -1.44
CA LEU A 46 -12.88 5.84 -1.74
C LEU A 46 -11.68 5.94 -2.69
N MET A 47 -11.84 6.66 -3.81
CA MET A 47 -10.79 6.83 -4.81
C MET A 47 -9.58 7.58 -4.25
N GLN A 48 -9.78 8.58 -3.38
CA GLN A 48 -8.68 9.30 -2.74
C GLN A 48 -7.79 8.35 -1.93
N PHE A 49 -8.39 7.53 -1.05
CA PHE A 49 -7.61 6.61 -0.23
C PHE A 49 -7.01 5.46 -1.04
N LEU A 50 -7.69 4.98 -2.09
CA LEU A 50 -7.12 3.98 -2.99
C LEU A 50 -5.90 4.53 -3.76
N ILE A 51 -5.96 5.78 -4.22
CA ILE A 51 -4.81 6.43 -4.86
C ILE A 51 -3.67 6.60 -3.86
N GLU A 52 -3.94 7.00 -2.62
CA GLU A 52 -2.93 7.09 -1.55
C GLU A 52 -2.28 5.71 -1.29
N ALA A 53 -3.08 4.64 -1.26
CA ALA A 53 -2.60 3.25 -1.17
C ALA A 53 -1.66 2.90 -2.32
N MET A 54 -2.08 3.19 -3.55
CA MET A 54 -1.33 2.88 -4.76
C MET A 54 -0.02 3.66 -4.79
N VAL A 55 -0.04 4.95 -4.48
CA VAL A 55 1.18 5.79 -4.43
C VAL A 55 2.17 5.24 -3.41
N LEU A 56 1.72 4.88 -2.20
CA LEU A 56 2.57 4.26 -1.18
C LEU A 56 3.18 2.95 -1.67
N CYS A 57 2.40 2.10 -2.35
CA CYS A 57 2.90 0.83 -2.88
C CYS A 57 3.85 1.02 -4.06
N MET A 58 3.61 2.00 -4.93
CA MET A 58 4.50 2.32 -6.06
C MET A 58 5.85 2.84 -5.56
N ILE A 59 5.84 3.73 -4.56
CA ILE A 59 7.06 4.24 -3.93
C ILE A 59 7.79 3.11 -3.21
N GLY A 60 7.09 2.34 -2.37
CA GLY A 60 7.67 1.21 -1.63
C GLY A 60 8.23 0.13 -2.56
N GLY A 61 7.51 -0.20 -3.64
CA GLY A 61 7.95 -1.14 -4.67
C GLY A 61 9.18 -0.64 -5.42
N THR A 62 9.24 0.65 -5.75
CA THR A 62 10.39 1.24 -6.45
C THR A 62 11.64 1.19 -5.56
N VAL A 63 11.50 1.62 -4.30
CA VAL A 63 12.57 1.57 -3.30
C VAL A 63 13.01 0.13 -3.06
N GLY A 64 12.07 -0.81 -2.94
CA GLY A 64 12.35 -2.24 -2.78
C GLY A 64 13.13 -2.82 -3.95
N VAL A 65 12.78 -2.48 -5.19
CA VAL A 65 13.51 -2.90 -6.40
C VAL A 65 14.93 -2.32 -6.41
N LEU A 66 15.10 -1.03 -6.12
CA LEU A 66 16.41 -0.39 -6.07
C LEU A 66 17.32 -1.04 -5.02
N ILE A 67 16.78 -1.30 -3.82
CA ILE A 67 17.51 -1.98 -2.74
C ILE A 67 17.85 -3.41 -3.15
N GLY A 68 16.88 -4.17 -3.72
CA GLY A 68 17.10 -5.55 -4.14
C GLY A 68 18.16 -5.69 -5.23
N VAL A 69 18.14 -4.81 -6.23
CA VAL A 69 19.17 -4.72 -7.27
C VAL A 69 20.51 -4.35 -6.66
N GLY A 70 20.56 -3.33 -5.80
CA GLY A 70 21.79 -2.90 -5.13
C GLY A 70 22.44 -4.01 -4.29
N ILE A 71 21.65 -4.76 -3.52
CA ILE A 71 22.13 -5.93 -2.77
C ILE A 71 22.63 -7.02 -3.72
N SER A 72 21.94 -7.29 -4.83
CA SER A 72 22.34 -8.30 -5.80
C SER A 72 23.70 -7.99 -6.43
N VAL A 73 23.94 -6.72 -6.80
CA VAL A 73 25.23 -6.26 -7.32
C VAL A 73 26.32 -6.39 -6.26
N LEU A 74 26.06 -5.92 -5.04
CA LEU A 74 27.04 -5.97 -3.96
C LEU A 74 27.42 -7.42 -3.58
N MET A 75 26.46 -8.34 -3.58
CA MET A 75 26.72 -9.76 -3.35
C MET A 75 27.52 -10.40 -4.49
N THR A 76 27.33 -9.95 -5.74
CA THR A 76 28.10 -10.44 -6.89
C THR A 76 29.59 -10.08 -6.75
N GLU A 77 29.88 -8.85 -6.31
CA GLU A 77 31.26 -8.38 -6.07
C GLU A 77 31.94 -9.05 -4.87
N VAL A 78 31.20 -9.29 -3.78
CA VAL A 78 31.77 -9.83 -2.52
C VAL A 78 31.92 -11.36 -2.55
N ILE A 79 30.94 -12.07 -3.11
CA ILE A 79 30.83 -13.54 -3.04
C ILE A 79 31.17 -14.20 -4.38
N GLY A 80 31.21 -13.44 -5.48
CA GLY A 80 31.49 -13.96 -6.82
C GLY A 80 30.33 -14.75 -7.44
N TRP A 81 29.14 -14.73 -6.84
CA TRP A 81 27.95 -15.37 -7.39
C TRP A 81 27.25 -14.46 -8.40
N GLN A 82 27.10 -14.91 -9.65
CA GLN A 82 26.37 -14.15 -10.65
C GLN A 82 24.86 -14.17 -10.39
N MET A 83 24.35 -13.10 -9.79
CA MET A 83 22.93 -12.86 -9.57
C MET A 83 22.28 -12.29 -10.84
N PHE A 84 21.48 -13.10 -11.55
CA PHE A 84 20.71 -12.63 -12.71
C PHE A 84 19.38 -12.02 -12.26
N VAL A 85 19.26 -10.70 -12.35
CA VAL A 85 18.00 -9.99 -12.10
C VAL A 85 17.26 -9.80 -13.42
N SER A 86 16.17 -10.55 -13.61
CA SER A 86 15.34 -10.43 -14.83
C SER A 86 14.42 -9.20 -14.76
N PRO A 87 14.38 -8.34 -15.81
CA PRO A 87 13.42 -7.25 -15.91
C PRO A 87 11.96 -7.71 -15.83
N THR A 88 11.65 -8.91 -16.35
CA THR A 88 10.29 -9.48 -16.26
C THR A 88 9.90 -9.83 -14.83
N ALA A 89 10.85 -10.33 -14.03
CA ALA A 89 10.61 -10.63 -12.63
C ALA A 89 10.36 -9.35 -11.82
N ILE A 90 11.09 -8.27 -12.10
CA ILE A 90 10.85 -6.95 -11.51
C ILE A 90 9.43 -6.47 -11.83
N LEU A 91 9.03 -6.51 -13.10
CA LEU A 91 7.69 -6.07 -13.53
C LEU A 91 6.58 -6.88 -12.84
N ILE A 92 6.73 -8.21 -12.75
CA ILE A 92 5.78 -9.08 -12.07
C ILE A 92 5.72 -8.74 -10.57
N ALA A 93 6.87 -8.61 -9.90
CA ALA A 93 6.92 -8.29 -8.48
C ALA A 93 6.29 -6.92 -8.18
N PHE A 94 6.55 -5.94 -9.04
CA PHE A 94 6.01 -4.59 -8.93
C PHE A 94 4.49 -4.57 -9.15
N GLY A 95 4.00 -5.26 -10.18
CA GLY A 95 2.56 -5.43 -10.41
C GLY A 95 1.87 -6.17 -9.27
N PHE A 96 2.53 -7.17 -8.69
CA PHE A 96 2.02 -7.91 -7.54
C PHE A 96 1.94 -7.04 -6.28
N SER A 97 2.94 -6.20 -6.03
CA SER A 97 2.93 -5.21 -4.94
C SER A 97 1.76 -4.22 -5.08
N ALA A 98 1.53 -3.70 -6.29
CA ALA A 98 0.40 -2.81 -6.57
C ALA A 98 -0.96 -3.51 -6.33
N GLY A 99 -1.10 -4.77 -6.77
CA GLY A 99 -2.31 -5.56 -6.56
C GLY A 99 -2.65 -5.77 -5.08
N ILE A 100 -1.63 -5.96 -4.25
CA ILE A 100 -1.80 -6.15 -2.80
C ILE A 100 -2.17 -4.85 -2.11
N GLY A 101 -1.50 -3.75 -2.48
CA GLY A 101 -1.87 -2.42 -2.00
C GLY A 101 -3.33 -2.11 -2.26
N LEU A 102 -3.81 -2.45 -3.46
CA LEU A 102 -5.19 -2.27 -3.85
C LEU A 102 -6.12 -3.20 -3.05
N PHE A 103 -5.79 -4.49 -2.92
CA PHE A 103 -6.59 -5.45 -2.17
C PHE A 103 -6.76 -5.07 -0.68
N PHE A 104 -5.65 -4.80 0.00
CA PHE A 104 -5.65 -4.46 1.43
C PHE A 104 -6.12 -3.02 1.69
N GLY A 105 -6.00 -2.10 0.72
CA GLY A 105 -6.48 -0.72 0.82
C GLY A 105 -7.99 -0.55 0.61
N ILE A 106 -8.66 -1.48 -0.09
CA ILE A 106 -10.12 -1.38 -0.35
C ILE A 106 -10.94 -1.35 0.94
N TRP A 107 -10.62 -2.21 1.91
CA TRP A 107 -11.39 -2.28 3.16
C TRP A 107 -11.35 -0.98 3.97
N PRO A 108 -10.17 -0.43 4.33
CA PRO A 108 -10.09 0.84 5.05
C PRO A 108 -10.63 2.02 4.24
N ALA A 109 -10.38 2.07 2.93
CA ALA A 109 -10.94 3.12 2.07
C ALA A 109 -12.48 3.08 2.03
N ARG A 110 -13.08 1.89 2.01
CA ARG A 110 -14.54 1.72 2.14
C ARG A 110 -15.04 2.15 3.52
N LYS A 111 -14.30 1.85 4.59
CA LYS A 111 -14.63 2.31 5.95
C LYS A 111 -14.66 3.84 6.01
N ALA A 112 -13.64 4.52 5.48
CA ALA A 112 -13.58 5.97 5.35
C ALA A 112 -14.77 6.54 4.56
N ALA A 113 -15.06 5.93 3.41
CA ALA A 113 -16.15 6.35 2.52
C ALA A 113 -17.55 6.18 3.15
N ARG A 114 -17.71 5.36 4.19
CA ARG A 114 -18.99 5.14 4.89
C ARG A 114 -19.18 5.93 6.19
N LEU A 115 -18.16 6.64 6.67
CA LEU A 115 -18.28 7.54 7.83
C LEU A 115 -19.43 8.55 7.66
N ASP A 116 -20.28 8.69 8.69
CA ASP A 116 -21.34 9.68 8.71
C ASP A 116 -20.74 11.08 8.96
N PRO A 117 -21.05 12.11 8.15
CA PRO A 117 -20.53 13.46 8.36
C PRO A 117 -20.85 14.01 9.75
N ILE A 118 -22.01 13.68 10.31
CA ILE A 118 -22.45 14.19 11.62
C ILE A 118 -21.60 13.57 12.73
N GLU A 119 -21.35 12.26 12.67
CA GLU A 119 -20.47 11.58 13.63
C GLU A 119 -19.01 12.03 13.48
N ALA A 120 -18.55 12.21 12.25
CA ALA A 120 -17.16 12.62 11.96
C ALA A 120 -16.85 14.04 12.43
N LEU A 121 -17.83 14.95 12.44
CA LEU A 121 -17.68 16.32 12.94
C LEU A 121 -17.78 16.42 14.46
N ARG A 122 -18.41 15.43 15.09
CA ARG A 122 -18.58 15.32 16.54
C ARG A 122 -17.43 14.55 17.21
N TYR A 123 -16.53 14.00 16.41
CA TYR A 123 -15.30 13.35 16.83
C TYR A 123 -14.31 14.43 17.29
N GLU A 124 -13.86 14.35 18.56
CA GLU A 124 -12.67 15.07 19.06
C GLU A 124 -11.39 14.40 18.54
#